data_AF-A0A940M3F3-F1
#
_entry.id   AF-A0A940M3F3-F1
#
_cell.length_a   1.000
_cell.length_b   1.000
_cell.length_c   1.000
_cell.angle_alpha   90.00
_cell.angle_beta   90.00
_cell.angle_gamma   90.00
#
_symmetry.space_group_name_H-M   'P 1'
#
loop_
_entity.id
_entity.type
_entity.pdbx_description
1 polymer ?
#
loop_
_entity_poly.entity_id
_entity_poly.type
_entity_poly.pdbx_seq_one_letter_code
_entity_poly.pdbx_strand_id
1 'polypeptide(L)'
;MTDTALRTPTDLKGNAVKSVAEALNAILADTFALYIKTKNFHWHVSGPHFRDYHLMLDEQGAEIFAITDDVAERVRKIGKTTLRSIGDIARHQTLKDNDADFVAPADMLAELRDDNLKLVESLREAKGIADDAKDNATSAMIDEWTDQAERRAWFLFEASRNV
;
A
#
# COMPACT_ATOMS: atom_id res chain seq x y z
N MET A 1 4.25 -24.30 -11.20
CA MET A 1 5.54 -24.37 -10.45
C MET A 1 6.38 -23.19 -10.92
N THR A 2 7.05 -22.48 -10.02
CA THR A 2 8.01 -21.42 -10.39
C THR A 2 9.19 -22.02 -11.15
N ASP A 3 9.61 -21.38 -12.24
CA ASP A 3 10.81 -21.76 -12.99
C ASP A 3 12.00 -21.93 -12.05
N THR A 4 12.73 -23.04 -12.17
CA THR A 4 13.97 -23.31 -11.42
C THR A 4 14.98 -22.18 -11.52
N ALA A 5 15.01 -21.44 -12.64
CA ALA A 5 15.89 -20.29 -12.83
C ALA A 5 15.56 -19.09 -11.93
N LEU A 6 14.32 -18.99 -11.42
CA LEU A 6 13.84 -17.86 -10.62
C LEU A 6 13.83 -18.14 -9.10
N ARG A 7 14.38 -19.28 -8.68
CA ARG A 7 14.36 -19.73 -7.29
C ARG A 7 15.39 -18.98 -6.45
N THR A 8 14.94 -17.96 -5.74
CA THR A 8 15.75 -17.33 -4.68
C THR A 8 15.96 -18.32 -3.53
N PRO A 9 17.20 -18.51 -3.04
CA PRO A 9 17.44 -19.30 -1.83
C PRO A 9 16.76 -18.66 -0.61
N THR A 10 16.06 -19.47 0.17
CA THR A 10 15.48 -19.09 1.46
C THR A 10 15.36 -20.34 2.34
N ASP A 11 15.47 -20.15 3.66
CA ASP A 11 15.25 -21.16 4.67
C ASP A 11 13.77 -21.26 5.10
N LEU A 12 12.93 -20.30 4.72
CA LEU A 12 11.48 -20.37 4.83
C LEU A 12 10.92 -21.40 3.84
N LYS A 13 10.04 -22.30 4.31
CA LYS A 13 9.58 -23.46 3.52
C LYS A 13 8.06 -23.62 3.51
N GLY A 14 7.55 -24.29 2.48
CA GLY A 14 6.19 -24.80 2.43
C GLY A 14 5.11 -23.75 2.12
N ASN A 15 3.90 -24.02 2.61
CA ASN A 15 2.70 -23.22 2.34
C ASN A 15 2.73 -21.85 3.04
N ALA A 16 3.40 -21.72 4.18
CA ALA A 16 3.51 -20.47 4.93
C ALA A 16 4.12 -19.34 4.08
N VAL A 17 5.17 -19.64 3.31
CA VAL A 17 5.82 -18.68 2.38
C VAL A 17 4.91 -18.27 1.24
N LYS A 18 4.03 -19.18 0.79
CA LYS A 18 3.06 -18.86 -0.26
C LYS A 18 2.05 -17.83 0.28
N SER A 19 1.51 -18.05 1.47
CA SER A 19 0.56 -17.14 2.11
C SER A 19 1.18 -15.76 2.39
N VAL A 20 2.42 -15.69 2.90
CA VAL A 20 3.12 -14.40 3.10
C VAL A 20 3.28 -13.65 1.78
N ALA A 21 3.71 -14.33 0.71
CA ALA A 21 3.89 -13.67 -0.59
C ALA A 21 2.57 -13.24 -1.23
N GLU A 22 1.48 -13.99 -1.04
CA GLU A 22 0.15 -13.61 -1.52
C GLU A 22 -0.33 -12.34 -0.81
N ALA A 23 -0.18 -12.27 0.52
CA ALA A 23 -0.51 -11.08 1.30
C ALA A 23 0.32 -9.86 0.90
N LEU A 24 1.65 -10.01 0.76
CA LEU A 24 2.53 -8.92 0.34
C LEU A 24 2.26 -8.45 -1.10
N ASN A 25 1.88 -9.34 -2.03
CA ASN A 25 1.53 -8.93 -3.39
C ASN A 25 0.20 -8.18 -3.44
N ALA A 26 -0.77 -8.53 -2.59
CA ALA A 26 -2.00 -7.77 -2.44
C ALA A 26 -1.72 -6.37 -1.87
N ILE A 27 -0.91 -6.30 -0.81
CA ILE A 27 -0.43 -5.02 -0.24
C ILE A 27 0.29 -4.18 -1.31
N LEU A 28 1.20 -4.77 -2.08
CA LEU A 28 1.91 -4.04 -3.15
C LEU A 28 0.94 -3.49 -4.20
N ALA A 29 -0.09 -4.26 -4.56
CA ALA A 29 -1.10 -3.81 -5.52
C ALA A 29 -1.91 -2.63 -4.96
N ASP A 30 -2.33 -2.73 -3.69
CA ASP A 30 -3.02 -1.66 -2.98
C ASP A 30 -2.15 -0.41 -2.79
N THR A 31 -0.85 -0.57 -2.55
CA THR A 31 0.10 0.55 -2.49
C THR A 31 0.16 1.31 -3.82
N PHE A 32 0.20 0.61 -4.96
CA PHE A 32 0.15 1.26 -6.27
C PHE A 32 -1.19 1.95 -6.54
N ALA A 33 -2.31 1.31 -6.17
CA ALA A 33 -3.65 1.88 -6.27
C ALA A 33 -3.79 3.16 -5.44
N LEU A 34 -3.34 3.11 -4.19
CA LEU A 34 -3.36 4.24 -3.27
C LEU A 34 -2.43 5.36 -3.75
N TYR A 35 -1.25 5.04 -4.26
CA TYR A 35 -0.33 6.00 -4.86
C TYR A 35 -1.00 6.76 -6.01
N ILE A 36 -1.55 6.03 -6.99
CA ILE A 36 -2.14 6.68 -8.16
C ILE A 36 -3.39 7.48 -7.79
N LYS A 37 -4.22 7.00 -6.86
CA LYS A 37 -5.36 7.76 -6.33
C LYS A 37 -4.93 9.03 -5.61
N THR A 38 -3.87 8.95 -4.80
CA THR A 38 -3.31 10.12 -4.10
C THR A 38 -2.81 11.15 -5.11
N LYS A 39 -2.11 10.71 -6.16
CA LYS A 39 -1.68 11.59 -7.26
C LYS A 39 -2.86 12.16 -8.06
N ASN A 40 -3.89 11.36 -8.30
CA ASN A 40 -5.14 11.81 -8.92
C ASN A 40 -5.74 12.98 -8.12
N PHE A 41 -5.93 12.82 -6.82
CA PHE A 41 -6.48 13.90 -5.99
C PHE A 41 -5.52 15.09 -5.88
N HIS A 42 -4.20 14.87 -5.84
CA HIS A 42 -3.22 15.95 -5.90
C HIS A 42 -3.35 16.81 -7.17
N TRP A 43 -3.62 16.20 -8.33
CA TRP A 43 -3.80 16.93 -9.59
C TRP A 43 -5.12 17.68 -9.66
N HIS A 44 -6.18 17.14 -9.06
CA HIS A 44 -7.56 17.64 -9.24
C HIS A 44 -8.15 18.35 -8.02
N VAL A 45 -7.47 18.38 -6.88
CA VAL A 45 -7.91 19.14 -5.71
C VAL A 45 -8.02 20.63 -6.06
N SER A 46 -9.03 21.30 -5.51
CA SER A 46 -9.29 22.72 -5.75
C SER A 46 -9.90 23.38 -4.51
N GLY A 47 -10.05 24.70 -4.52
CA GLY A 47 -10.63 25.47 -3.42
C GLY A 47 -9.62 26.23 -2.55
N PRO A 48 -10.06 26.86 -1.45
CA PRO A 48 -9.24 27.81 -0.67
C PRO A 48 -7.96 27.21 -0.08
N HIS A 49 -7.95 25.91 0.20
CA HIS A 49 -6.81 25.17 0.76
C HIS A 49 -5.95 24.47 -0.30
N PHE A 50 -6.12 24.81 -1.59
CA PHE A 50 -5.48 24.15 -2.72
C PHE A 50 -4.00 23.87 -2.49
N ARG A 51 -3.22 24.90 -2.13
CA ARG A 51 -1.76 24.77 -2.00
C ARG A 51 -1.37 23.76 -0.93
N ASP A 52 -2.03 23.80 0.22
CA ASP A 52 -1.65 22.96 1.37
C ASP A 52 -2.05 21.51 1.12
N TYR A 53 -3.25 21.26 0.57
CA TYR A 53 -3.67 19.92 0.18
C TYR A 53 -2.82 19.38 -0.97
N HIS A 54 -2.55 20.19 -2.00
CA HIS A 54 -1.72 19.77 -3.13
C HIS A 54 -0.33 19.32 -2.68
N LEU A 55 0.34 20.07 -1.79
CA LEU A 55 1.65 19.70 -1.28
C LEU A 55 1.60 18.48 -0.34
N MET A 56 0.62 18.42 0.57
CA MET A 56 0.46 17.27 1.47
C MET A 56 0.21 15.98 0.70
N LEU A 57 -0.66 16.00 -0.33
CA LEU A 57 -0.93 14.83 -1.15
C LEU A 57 0.30 14.40 -1.98
N ASP A 58 1.17 15.32 -2.38
CA ASP A 58 2.43 14.97 -3.04
C ASP A 58 3.42 14.30 -2.08
N GLU A 59 3.55 14.84 -0.86
CA GLU A 59 4.37 14.26 0.21
C GLU A 59 3.91 12.84 0.54
N GLN A 60 2.61 12.64 0.77
CA GLN A 60 2.06 11.31 1.02
C GLN A 60 2.24 10.38 -0.18
N GLY A 61 2.08 10.88 -1.41
CA GLY A 61 2.35 10.10 -2.62
C GLY A 61 3.79 9.60 -2.67
N ALA A 62 4.76 10.43 -2.30
CA ALA A 62 6.17 10.03 -2.23
C ALA A 62 6.42 8.96 -1.15
N GLU A 63 5.82 9.12 0.05
CA GLU A 63 5.90 8.12 1.13
C GLU A 63 5.32 6.76 0.70
N ILE A 64 4.14 6.76 0.07
CA ILE A 64 3.49 5.53 -0.43
C ILE A 64 4.34 4.87 -1.51
N PHE A 65 4.89 5.65 -2.44
CA PHE A 65 5.73 5.08 -3.50
C PHE A 65 7.03 4.47 -2.97
N ALA A 66 7.62 5.08 -1.93
CA ALA A 66 8.88 4.64 -1.34
C ALA A 66 8.86 3.20 -0.81
N ILE A 67 7.71 2.71 -0.32
CA ILE A 67 7.61 1.35 0.22
C ILE A 67 7.43 0.27 -0.86
N THR A 68 7.13 0.64 -2.11
CA THR A 68 6.80 -0.33 -3.18
C THR A 68 7.95 -1.29 -3.48
N ASP A 69 9.18 -0.78 -3.52
CA ASP A 69 10.38 -1.59 -3.79
C ASP A 69 10.64 -2.58 -2.65
N ASP A 70 10.59 -2.11 -1.40
CA ASP A 70 10.82 -2.95 -0.24
C ASP A 70 9.82 -4.11 -0.14
N VAL A 71 8.53 -3.86 -0.41
CA VAL A 71 7.49 -4.90 -0.44
C VAL A 71 7.75 -5.90 -1.57
N ALA A 72 8.03 -5.41 -2.79
CA ALA A 72 8.29 -6.24 -3.96
C ALA A 72 9.54 -7.11 -3.78
N GLU A 73 10.63 -6.51 -3.31
CA GLU A 73 11.87 -7.21 -3.01
C GLU A 73 11.69 -8.21 -1.87
N ARG A 74 10.87 -7.91 -0.86
CA ARG A 74 10.60 -8.86 0.23
C ARG A 74 9.98 -10.14 -0.30
N VAL A 75 9.01 -10.04 -1.21
CA VAL A 75 8.43 -11.20 -1.91
C VAL A 75 9.49 -12.01 -2.65
N ARG A 76 10.46 -11.34 -3.29
CA ARG A 76 11.59 -11.99 -3.98
C ARG A 76 12.56 -12.65 -3.00
N LYS A 77 12.87 -12.00 -1.87
CA LYS A 77 13.78 -12.48 -0.82
C LYS A 77 13.26 -13.77 -0.17
N ILE A 78 11.94 -13.97 -0.10
CA ILE A 78 11.32 -15.23 0.36
C ILE A 78 11.08 -16.26 -0.75
N GLY A 79 11.70 -16.07 -1.92
CA GLY A 79 11.69 -17.07 -3.00
C GLY A 79 10.39 -17.14 -3.82
N LYS A 80 9.56 -16.10 -3.79
CA LYS A 80 8.33 -15.99 -4.59
C LYS A 80 8.46 -14.89 -5.64
N THR A 81 7.55 -14.86 -6.61
CA THR A 81 7.50 -13.81 -7.65
C THR A 81 6.52 -12.72 -7.23
N THR A 82 6.74 -11.50 -7.71
CA THR A 82 5.88 -10.35 -7.44
C THR A 82 5.12 -9.89 -8.69
N LEU A 83 4.37 -8.78 -8.56
CA LEU A 83 3.55 -8.18 -9.60
C LEU A 83 4.37 -7.85 -10.85
N ARG A 84 3.71 -7.86 -12.02
CA ARG A 84 4.40 -7.68 -13.32
C ARG A 84 4.02 -6.43 -14.10
N SER A 85 2.79 -5.95 -13.96
CA SER A 85 2.26 -4.88 -14.81
C SER A 85 1.02 -4.24 -14.19
N ILE A 86 0.58 -3.14 -14.79
CA ILE A 86 -0.66 -2.43 -14.38
C ILE A 86 -1.87 -3.37 -14.38
N GLY A 87 -2.02 -4.21 -15.41
CA GLY A 87 -3.10 -5.19 -15.43
C GLY A 87 -2.98 -6.27 -14.34
N ASP A 88 -1.76 -6.53 -13.86
CA ASP A 88 -1.53 -7.43 -12.72
C ASP A 88 -1.88 -6.77 -11.39
N ILE A 89 -1.48 -5.50 -11.21
CA ILE A 89 -1.91 -4.66 -10.09
C ILE A 89 -3.44 -4.63 -10.01
N ALA A 90 -4.11 -4.30 -11.11
CA ALA A 90 -5.58 -4.19 -11.16
C ALA A 90 -6.32 -5.49 -10.80
N ARG A 91 -5.71 -6.66 -11.00
CA ARG A 91 -6.30 -7.95 -10.61
C ARG A 91 -6.14 -8.28 -9.13
N HIS A 92 -5.12 -7.71 -8.47
CA HIS A 92 -4.78 -8.02 -7.09
C HIS A 92 -5.17 -6.91 -6.11
N GLN A 93 -5.36 -5.68 -6.59
CA GLN A 93 -5.80 -4.57 -5.74
C GLN A 93 -7.20 -4.83 -5.17
N THR A 94 -7.37 -4.49 -3.91
CA THR A 94 -8.63 -4.47 -3.18
C THR A 94 -9.15 -3.03 -3.05
N LEU A 95 -8.26 -2.06 -2.96
CA LEU A 95 -8.58 -0.64 -3.03
C LEU A 95 -9.13 -0.30 -4.42
N LYS A 96 -10.21 0.48 -4.45
CA LYS A 96 -10.88 0.85 -5.69
C LYS A 96 -10.25 2.10 -6.27
N ASP A 97 -10.11 2.15 -7.59
CA ASP A 97 -9.78 3.40 -8.28
C ASP A 97 -10.93 4.41 -8.13
N ASN A 98 -10.62 5.69 -8.34
CA ASN A 98 -11.62 6.76 -8.40
C ASN A 98 -11.45 7.52 -9.72
N ASP A 99 -12.35 7.25 -10.66
CA ASP A 99 -12.37 7.84 -12.00
C ASP A 99 -13.46 8.92 -12.13
N ALA A 100 -13.99 9.44 -11.02
CA ALA A 100 -15.05 10.44 -11.06
C ALA A 100 -14.55 11.77 -11.65
N ASP A 101 -15.38 12.41 -12.49
CA ASP A 101 -15.07 13.71 -13.10
C ASP A 101 -14.83 14.81 -12.05
N PHE A 102 -15.44 14.68 -10.88
CA PHE A 102 -15.27 15.61 -9.76
C PHE A 102 -15.47 14.92 -8.42
N VAL A 103 -14.62 15.27 -7.45
CA VAL A 103 -14.72 14.87 -6.05
C VAL A 103 -14.50 16.13 -5.20
N ALA A 104 -15.31 16.36 -4.17
CA ALA A 104 -15.09 17.52 -3.30
C ALA A 104 -13.81 17.32 -2.47
N PRO A 105 -13.04 18.38 -2.14
CA PRO A 105 -11.80 18.24 -1.37
C PRO A 105 -11.96 17.47 -0.05
N ALA A 106 -13.06 17.71 0.68
CA ALA A 106 -13.34 16.98 1.91
C ALA A 106 -13.51 15.46 1.67
N ASP A 107 -14.20 15.09 0.59
CA ASP A 107 -14.41 13.70 0.21
C ASP A 107 -13.10 13.04 -0.26
N MET A 108 -12.24 13.77 -0.98
CA MET A 108 -10.90 13.29 -1.36
C MET A 108 -10.07 12.91 -0.13
N LEU A 109 -10.05 13.77 0.90
CA LEU A 109 -9.31 13.53 2.14
C LEU A 109 -9.90 12.37 2.94
N ALA A 110 -11.24 12.30 3.03
CA ALA A 110 -11.93 11.22 3.72
C ALA A 110 -11.69 9.86 3.05
N GLU A 111 -11.74 9.81 1.71
CA GLU A 111 -11.50 8.58 0.95
C GLU A 111 -10.05 8.08 1.12
N LEU A 112 -9.06 8.97 1.00
CA LEU A 112 -7.65 8.58 1.22
C LEU A 112 -7.39 8.17 2.68
N ARG A 113 -8.06 8.78 3.65
CA ARG A 113 -7.96 8.38 5.06
C ARG A 113 -8.46 6.95 5.22
N ASP A 114 -9.66 6.67 4.70
CA ASP A 114 -10.29 5.36 4.84
C ASP A 114 -9.49 4.27 4.10
N ASP A 115 -8.90 4.60 2.96
CA ASP A 115 -8.03 3.67 2.23
C ASP A 115 -6.68 3.42 2.93
N ASN A 116 -6.09 4.42 3.59
CA ASN A 116 -4.94 4.18 4.47
C ASN A 116 -5.31 3.28 5.66
N LEU A 117 -6.51 3.43 6.24
CA LEU A 117 -6.97 2.56 7.32
C LEU A 117 -7.21 1.11 6.84
N LYS A 118 -7.73 0.91 5.63
CA LYS A 118 -7.81 -0.43 5.02
C LYS A 118 -6.43 -1.03 4.77
N LEU A 119 -5.47 -0.23 4.30
CA LEU A 119 -4.09 -0.68 4.15
C LEU A 119 -3.49 -1.12 5.49
N VAL A 120 -3.77 -0.39 6.57
CA VAL A 120 -3.38 -0.77 7.95
C VAL A 120 -4.00 -2.10 8.36
N GLU A 121 -5.27 -2.36 8.05
CA GLU A 121 -5.91 -3.66 8.31
C GLU A 121 -5.21 -4.80 7.56
N SER A 122 -4.95 -4.64 6.27
CA SER A 122 -4.22 -5.61 5.44
C SER A 122 -2.79 -5.86 5.94
N LEU A 123 -2.10 -4.80 6.38
CA LEU A 123 -0.76 -4.90 6.98
C LEU A 123 -0.79 -5.73 8.27
N ARG A 124 -1.75 -5.48 9.17
CA ARG A 124 -1.91 -6.26 10.41
C ARG A 124 -2.21 -7.74 10.14
N GLU A 125 -3.05 -8.04 9.15
CA GLU A 125 -3.29 -9.43 8.72
C GLU A 125 -2.01 -10.08 8.19
N ALA A 126 -1.29 -9.39 7.30
CA ALA A 126 -0.02 -9.88 6.75
C ALA A 126 1.05 -10.10 7.83
N LYS A 127 1.08 -9.27 8.88
CA LYS A 127 1.96 -9.45 10.04
C LYS A 127 1.67 -10.78 10.74
N GLY A 128 0.39 -11.07 11.03
CA GLY A 128 0.00 -12.34 11.64
C GLY A 128 0.42 -13.54 10.81
N ILE A 129 0.23 -13.48 9.49
CA ILE A 129 0.67 -14.53 8.54
C ILE A 129 2.20 -14.69 8.56
N ALA A 130 2.95 -13.59 8.63
CA ALA A 130 4.40 -13.60 8.71
C ALA A 130 4.91 -14.20 10.03
N ASP A 131 4.29 -13.84 11.15
CA ASP A 131 4.63 -14.38 12.48
C ASP A 131 4.38 -15.90 12.54
N ASP A 132 3.24 -16.37 12.04
CA ASP A 132 2.92 -17.80 11.93
C ASP A 132 3.93 -18.55 11.03
N ALA A 133 4.43 -17.88 10.00
CA ALA A 133 5.48 -18.40 9.11
C ALA A 133 6.89 -18.35 9.72
N LYS A 134 7.06 -17.76 10.92
CA LYS A 134 8.35 -17.43 11.54
C LYS A 134 9.21 -16.50 10.66
N ASP A 135 8.57 -15.70 9.82
CA ASP A 135 9.19 -14.67 9.00
C ASP A 135 9.29 -13.36 9.79
N ASN A 136 10.24 -13.33 10.72
CA ASN A 136 10.49 -12.18 11.58
C ASN A 136 10.87 -10.91 10.80
N ALA A 137 11.55 -11.05 9.66
CA ALA A 137 11.96 -9.92 8.84
C ALA A 137 10.74 -9.24 8.19
N THR A 138 9.83 -10.00 7.58
CA THR A 138 8.57 -9.43 7.05
C THR A 138 7.75 -8.81 8.18
N SER A 139 7.61 -9.51 9.31
CA SER A 139 6.86 -9.00 10.46
C SER A 139 7.39 -7.65 10.97
N ALA A 140 8.72 -7.49 11.07
CA ALA A 140 9.34 -6.24 11.51
C ALA A 140 9.19 -5.09 10.50
N MET A 141 9.29 -5.37 9.19
CA MET A 141 9.08 -4.35 8.15
C MET A 141 7.64 -3.80 8.17
N ILE A 142 6.66 -4.65 8.45
CA ILE A 142 5.25 -4.26 8.49
C ILE A 142 4.95 -3.27 9.62
N ASP A 143 5.69 -3.30 10.74
CA ASP A 143 5.48 -2.34 11.84
C ASP A 143 5.70 -0.90 11.37
N GLU A 144 6.79 -0.66 10.64
CA GLU A 144 7.12 0.64 10.06
C GLU A 144 6.07 1.08 9.02
N TRP A 145 5.67 0.18 8.12
CA TRP A 145 4.65 0.51 7.11
C TRP A 145 3.28 0.81 7.72
N THR A 146 2.96 0.16 8.84
CA THR A 146 1.73 0.41 9.60
C THR A 146 1.76 1.81 10.20
N ASP A 147 2.84 2.19 10.89
CA ASP A 147 2.99 3.53 11.47
C ASP A 147 2.91 4.63 10.39
N GLN A 148 3.58 4.43 9.26
CA GLN A 148 3.51 5.37 8.13
C GLN A 148 2.08 5.54 7.59
N ALA A 149 1.31 4.45 7.46
CA ALA A 149 -0.08 4.52 6.99
C ALA A 149 -1.01 5.16 8.03
N GLU A 150 -0.82 4.86 9.32
CA GLU A 150 -1.55 5.49 10.43
C GLU A 150 -1.26 7.00 10.51
N ARG A 151 0.00 7.41 10.31
CA ARG A 151 0.40 8.82 10.22
C ARG A 151 -0.34 9.53 9.08
N ARG A 152 -0.36 8.95 7.87
CA ARG A 152 -1.07 9.55 6.73
C ARG A 152 -2.57 9.70 7.03
N ALA A 153 -3.19 8.67 7.59
CA ALA A 153 -4.61 8.71 7.99
C ALA A 153 -4.88 9.80 9.03
N TRP A 154 -4.00 9.97 10.03
CA TRP A 154 -4.11 11.04 11.02
C TRP A 154 -4.03 12.43 10.40
N PHE A 155 -3.06 12.68 9.52
CA PHE A 155 -2.93 13.98 8.83
C PHE A 155 -4.17 14.31 8.00
N LEU A 156 -4.68 13.33 7.24
CA LEU A 156 -5.89 13.49 6.42
C LEU A 156 -7.13 13.76 7.30
N PHE A 157 -7.24 13.09 8.44
CA PHE A 157 -8.29 13.33 9.40
C PHE A 157 -8.24 14.75 9.98
N GLU A 158 -7.08 15.20 10.46
CA GLU A 158 -6.96 16.55 11.03
C GLU A 158 -7.15 17.65 9.97
N ALA A 159 -6.68 17.42 8.74
CA ALA A 159 -6.85 18.36 7.61
C ALA A 159 -8.30 18.48 7.11
N SER A 160 -9.16 17.50 7.41
CA SER A 160 -10.58 17.48 7.02
C SER A 160 -11.53 17.97 8.13
N ARG A 161 -11.00 18.44 9.26
CA ARG A 161 -11.84 18.93 10.37
C ARG A 161 -12.51 20.26 10.01
N ASN A 162 -13.82 20.33 10.26
CA ASN A 162 -14.66 21.51 10.02
C ASN A 162 -14.80 21.92 8.54
N VAL A 163 -14.51 20.99 7.63
CA VAL A 163 -14.92 21.06 6.22
C VAL A 163 -16.21 20.27 6.04
#